data_AF-A0AAU2EUB7-F1
#
_entry.id   AF-A0AAU2EUB7-F1
#
_cell.length_a   1.000
_cell.length_b   1.000
_cell.length_c   1.000
_cell.angle_alpha   90.00
_cell.angle_beta   90.00
_cell.angle_gamma   90.00
#
_symmetry.space_group_name_H-M   'P 1'
#
loop_
_entity.id
_entity.type
_entity.pdbx_description
1 polymer ?
#
loop_
_entity_poly.entity_id
_entity_poly.type
_entity_poly.pdbx_seq_one_letter_code
_entity_poly.pdbx_strand_id
1 'polypeptide(L)' 'MPPEGFHEVRRHIRRNPRPRGKKLGGWTIAGVVAFVWLWGQVFGFGSSDSGAETNKPASTPSVSASSSR' A
#
# COMPACT_ATOMS: atom_id res chain seq x y z
N MET A 1 26.69 -19.46 37.30
CA MET A 1 26.79 -19.17 35.86
C MET A 1 25.41 -18.70 35.40
N PRO A 2 25.27 -17.58 34.68
CA PRO A 2 23.97 -17.08 34.25
C PRO A 2 23.31 -18.05 33.24
N PRO A 3 21.97 -18.19 33.25
CA PRO A 3 21.25 -18.99 32.27
C PRO A 3 21.47 -18.48 30.83
N GLU A 4 21.35 -19.38 29.85
CA GLU A 4 21.56 -19.06 28.44
C GLU A 4 20.63 -17.92 27.98
N GLY A 5 21.18 -16.93 27.28
CA GLY A 5 20.44 -15.74 26.84
C GLY A 5 20.30 -14.62 27.88
N PHE A 6 21.00 -14.73 29.02
CA PHE A 6 21.07 -13.69 30.04
C PHE A 6 22.51 -13.23 30.30
N HIS A 7 22.65 -11.97 30.70
CA HIS A 7 23.92 -11.37 31.10
C HIS A 7 23.79 -10.80 32.51
N GLU A 8 24.85 -10.93 33.31
CA GLU A 8 24.89 -10.41 34.69
C GLU A 8 25.50 -9.01 34.71
N VAL A 9 24.80 -8.03 35.28
CA VAL A 9 25.24 -6.63 35.41
C VAL A 9 25.04 -6.18 36.85
N ARG A 10 26.12 -5.83 37.57
CA ARG A 10 26.04 -5.29 38.94
C ARG A 10 25.13 -6.15 39.85
N ARG A 11 25.31 -7.48 39.84
CA ARG A 11 24.46 -8.48 40.53
C ARG A 11 23.01 -8.65 40.04
N HIS A 12 22.63 -8.02 38.93
CA HIS A 12 21.29 -8.17 38.33
C HIS A 12 21.37 -8.97 37.04
N ILE A 13 20.49 -9.96 36.90
CA ILE A 13 20.37 -10.76 35.67
C ILE A 13 19.48 -10.00 34.69
N ARG A 14 20.02 -9.63 33.54
CA ARG A 14 19.28 -8.95 32.45
C ARG A 14 19.19 -9.85 31.24
N ARG A 15 18.06 -9.78 30.53
CA ARG A 15 17.85 -10.51 29.29
C ARG A 15 18.68 -9.87 28.18
N ASN A 16 19.37 -10.67 27.38
CA ASN A 16 20.12 -10.16 26.24
C ASN A 16 19.16 -9.41 25.28
N PRO A 17 19.50 -8.20 24.78
CA PRO A 17 18.69 -7.53 23.79
C PRO A 17 18.49 -8.47 22.59
N ARG A 18 17.24 -8.81 22.31
CA ARG A 18 16.89 -9.60 21.13
C ARG A 18 17.00 -8.69 19.91
N PRO A 19 17.55 -9.18 18.78
CA PRO A 19 17.49 -8.45 17.52
C PRO A 19 16.02 -8.24 17.18
N ARG A 20 15.53 -7.03 17.38
CA ARG A 20 14.16 -6.64 17.06
C ARG A 20 14.22 -6.06 15.65
N GLY A 21 13.64 -6.79 14.68
CA GLY A 21 13.61 -6.33 13.30
C GLY A 21 13.05 -4.91 13.22
N LYS A 22 13.72 -4.03 12.46
CA LYS A 22 13.22 -2.68 12.19
C LYS A 22 11.93 -2.83 11.38
N LYS A 23 10.79 -2.58 12.03
CA LYS A 23 9.50 -2.56 11.33
C LYS A 23 9.51 -1.34 10.42
N LEU A 24 9.35 -1.52 9.11
CA LEU A 24 9.03 -0.40 8.24
C LEU A 24 7.70 0.19 8.73
N GLY A 25 7.66 1.50 8.91
CA GLY A 25 6.43 2.19 9.28
C GLY A 25 5.36 1.95 8.20
N GLY A 26 4.10 1.81 8.60
CA GLY A 26 3.00 1.58 7.65
C GLY A 26 2.95 2.64 6.54
N TRP A 27 3.34 3.88 6.86
CA TRP A 27 3.49 4.97 5.89
C TRP A 27 4.57 4.75 4.84
N THR A 28 5.68 4.10 5.19
CA THR A 28 6.74 3.76 4.23
C THR A 28 6.20 2.74 3.22
N ILE A 29 5.44 1.74 3.69
CA ILE A 29 4.81 0.74 2.82
C ILE A 29 3.80 1.43 1.89
N ALA A 30 2.94 2.31 2.43
CA ALA A 30 1.99 3.08 1.63
C ALA A 30 2.68 3.92 0.54
N GLY A 31 3.80 4.58 0.88
CA GLY A 31 4.59 5.35 -0.08
C GLY A 31 5.17 4.48 -1.20
N VAL A 32 5.69 3.29 -0.87
CA VAL A 32 6.21 2.34 -1.88
C VAL A 32 5.10 1.86 -2.81
N VAL A 33 3.92 1.53 -2.27
CA VAL A 33 2.76 1.10 -3.08
C VAL A 33 2.30 2.21 -4.02
N ALA A 34 2.17 3.44 -3.51
CA ALA A 34 1.78 4.60 -4.31
C ALA A 34 2.80 4.88 -5.43
N PHE A 35 4.09 4.76 -5.14
CA PHE A 35 5.15 4.91 -6.13
C PHE A 35 5.08 3.86 -7.23
N VAL A 36 4.92 2.58 -6.87
CA VAL A 36 4.79 1.48 -7.85
C VAL A 36 3.53 1.65 -8.71
N TRP A 37 2.41 2.06 -8.10
CA TRP A 37 1.16 2.33 -8.82
C TRP A 37 1.33 3.47 -9.84
N LEU A 38 1.93 4.59 -9.42
CA LEU A 38 2.22 5.72 -10.30
C LEU A 38 3.20 5.33 -11.42
N TRP A 39 4.22 4.54 -11.10
CA TRP A 39 5.21 4.07 -12.08
C TRP A 39 4.56 3.19 -13.15
N GLY A 40 3.60 2.35 -12.76
CA GLY A 40 2.78 1.54 -13.66
C GLY A 40 1.95 2.35 -14.65
N GLN A 41 1.43 3.49 -14.20
CA GLN A 41 0.71 4.43 -15.06
C GLN A 41 1.66 5.16 -16.03
N VAL A 42 2.85 5.56 -15.57
CA VAL A 42 3.79 6.37 -16.38
C VAL A 42 4.50 5.54 -17.45
N PHE A 43 4.98 4.34 -17.13
CA PHE A 43 5.78 3.53 -18.04
C PHE A 43 4.97 2.42 -18.75
N GLY A 44 3.73 2.19 -18.30
CA GLY A 44 2.91 1.08 -18.76
C GLY A 44 3.40 -0.25 -18.17
N PHE A 45 2.53 -0.95 -17.45
CA PHE A 45 2.71 -2.38 -17.22
C PHE A 45 2.39 -3.10 -18.54
N GLY A 46 3.38 -3.77 -19.14
CA GLY A 46 3.26 -4.42 -20.44
C GLY A 46 1.94 -5.17 -20.62
N SER A 47 1.18 -4.74 -21.63
CA SER A 47 -0.05 -5.29 -22.20
C SER A 47 -0.72 -6.45 -21.45
N SER A 48 -1.84 -6.15 -20.79
CA SER A 48 -3.12 -6.85 -21.03
C SER A 48 -4.25 -5.98 -20.48
N ASP A 49 -4.92 -5.34 -21.41
CA ASP A 49 -6.27 -4.82 -21.29
C ASP A 49 -7.19 -5.93 -20.76
N SER A 50 -7.63 -5.85 -19.51
CA SER A 50 -8.87 -6.50 -19.03
C SER A 50 -9.17 -6.07 -17.59
N GLY A 51 -10.01 -5.05 -17.42
CA GLY A 51 -10.81 -4.93 -16.20
C GLY A 51 -11.03 -3.54 -15.61
N ALA A 52 -10.50 -2.47 -16.21
CA ALA A 52 -10.86 -1.12 -15.82
C ALA A 52 -11.78 -0.50 -16.89
N GLU A 53 -12.98 -1.07 -17.07
CA GLU A 53 -14.13 -0.30 -17.54
C GLU A 53 -14.34 0.85 -16.55
N THR A 54 -13.65 1.95 -16.82
CA THR A 54 -13.94 3.24 -16.22
C THR A 54 -15.33 3.60 -16.70
N ASN A 55 -16.30 3.45 -15.80
CA ASN A 55 -17.68 3.93 -15.88
C ASN A 55 -17.81 5.11 -16.87
N LYS A 56 -18.17 4.81 -18.10
CA LYS A 56 -18.73 5.80 -19.01
C LYS A 56 -20.23 5.80 -18.72
N PRO A 57 -20.81 6.78 -18.02
CA PRO A 57 -22.25 6.91 -18.07
C PRO A 57 -22.59 7.13 -19.55
N ALA A 58 -23.36 6.21 -20.12
CA ALA A 58 -23.90 6.36 -21.45
C ALA A 58 -24.65 7.69 -21.48
N SER A 59 -24.10 8.67 -22.20
CA SER A 59 -24.80 9.90 -22.53
C SER A 59 -25.96 9.52 -23.44
N THR A 60 -27.07 9.09 -22.86
CA THR A 60 -28.35 9.03 -23.57
C THR A 60 -28.72 10.47 -23.88
N PRO A 61 -28.89 10.88 -25.15
CA PRO A 61 -29.53 12.14 -25.43
C PRO A 61 -30.98 12.01 -24.97
N SER A 62 -31.29 12.57 -23.80
CA SER A 62 -32.67 12.80 -23.39
C SER A 62 -33.25 13.82 -24.37
N VAL A 63 -34.05 13.33 -25.32
CA VAL A 63 -34.83 14.16 -26.23
C VAL A 63 -35.78 14.99 -25.37
N SER A 64 -35.41 16.24 -25.12
CA SER A 64 -36.32 17.21 -24.51
C SER A 64 -37.39 17.55 -25.54
N ALA A 65 -38.64 17.29 -25.17
CA ALA A 65 -39.81 17.35 -26.04
C ALA A 65 -39.94 18.70 -26.79
N SER A 66 -40.26 18.60 -28.08
CA SER A 66 -40.71 19.74 -28.89
C SER A 66 -41.99 20.32 -28.30
N SER A 67 -41.93 21.54 -27.78
CA SER A 67 -43.11 22.33 -27.45
C SER A 67 -43.70 22.88 -28.76
N SER A 68 -44.77 22.26 -29.24
CA SER A 68 -45.60 22.82 -30.30
C SER A 68 -46.39 24.01 -29.76
N ARG A 69 -46.30 25.15 -30.46
CA ARG A 69 -47.08 26.36 -30.22
C ARG A 69 -48.28 26.39 -31.14
#